data_AF-A0A257LHM1-F1
#
_entry.id   AF-A0A257LHM1-F1
#
_cell.length_a   1.000
_cell.length_b   1.000
_cell.length_c   1.000
_cell.angle_alpha   90.00
_cell.angle_beta   90.00
_cell.angle_gamma   90.00
#
_symmetry.space_group_name_H-M   'P 1'
#
loop_
_entity.id
_entity.type
_entity.pdbx_description
1 polymer ?
#
loop_
_entity_poly.entity_id
_entity_poly.type
_entity_poly.pdbx_seq_one_letter_code
_entity_poly.pdbx_strand_id
1 'polypeptide(L)'
;GTLSPKVDYGLPAQEVAFGYPANTAETALLLAVAPQYCDMSTAVCDYAGNITDPGELRAERAPATMAWITSDLSKSGIMGDATVGTAEKGREWVDLSAKAMANYIAEVGRSGRRALSV
;
A
#
# COMPACT_ATOMS: atom_id res chain seq x y z
N GLY A 1 0.11 20.45 1.61
CA GLY A 1 0.75 19.37 0.84
C GLY A 1 0.67 18.11 1.65
N THR A 2 0.22 17.01 1.06
CA THR A 2 0.14 15.71 1.75
C THR A 2 1.55 15.22 2.06
N LEU A 3 1.81 14.79 3.29
CA LEU A 3 3.06 14.13 3.65
C LEU A 3 3.06 12.75 2.97
N SER A 4 3.77 12.62 1.85
CA SER A 4 3.92 11.35 1.12
C SER A 4 5.39 11.01 0.94
N PRO A 5 6.07 10.58 2.03
CA PRO A 5 7.41 10.02 1.89
C PRO A 5 7.32 8.80 0.95
N LYS A 6 8.18 8.78 -0.09
CA LYS A 6 8.26 7.65 -1.01
C LYS A 6 9.01 6.53 -0.33
N VAL A 7 8.33 5.43 -0.08
CA VAL A 7 8.91 4.19 0.44
C VAL A 7 8.69 3.11 -0.61
N ASP A 8 9.75 2.39 -0.95
CA ASP A 8 9.69 1.24 -1.83
C ASP A 8 9.74 -0.03 -0.98
N TYR A 9 8.64 -0.80 -1.03
CA TYR A 9 8.51 -2.07 -0.33
C TYR A 9 8.93 -3.26 -1.21
N GLY A 10 9.32 -3.04 -2.47
CA GLY A 10 9.65 -4.12 -3.40
C GLY A 10 8.46 -5.02 -3.74
N LEU A 11 7.26 -4.44 -3.83
CA LEU A 11 6.04 -5.19 -4.14
C LEU A 11 6.05 -5.72 -5.58
N PRO A 12 5.33 -6.82 -5.85
CA PRO A 12 5.10 -7.29 -7.22
C PRO A 12 4.58 -6.18 -8.12
N ALA A 13 5.03 -6.14 -9.38
CA ALA A 13 4.63 -5.10 -10.34
C ALA A 13 3.11 -5.00 -10.50
N GLN A 14 2.42 -6.14 -10.44
CA GLN A 14 0.96 -6.25 -10.41
C GLN A 14 0.34 -5.40 -9.27
N GLU A 15 0.82 -5.54 -8.04
CA GLU A 15 0.31 -4.76 -6.90
C GLU A 15 0.64 -3.27 -7.03
N VAL A 16 1.82 -2.93 -7.55
CA VAL A 16 2.22 -1.53 -7.77
C VAL A 16 1.36 -0.87 -8.85
N ALA A 17 1.06 -1.59 -9.93
CA ALA A 17 0.31 -1.09 -11.07
C ALA A 17 -1.16 -0.81 -10.73
N PHE A 18 -1.77 -1.65 -9.87
CA PHE A 18 -3.18 -1.56 -9.52
C PHE A 18 -3.45 -0.86 -8.18
N GLY A 19 -2.53 -0.97 -7.21
CA GLY A 19 -2.59 -0.21 -5.96
C GLY A 19 -3.77 -0.54 -5.04
N TYR A 20 -4.29 -1.76 -5.13
CA TYR A 20 -5.47 -2.19 -4.41
C TYR A 20 -5.22 -2.47 -2.91
N PRO A 21 -6.26 -2.37 -2.06
CA PRO A 21 -6.19 -2.72 -0.65
C PRO A 21 -6.09 -4.24 -0.42
N ALA A 22 -5.83 -4.63 0.82
CA ALA A 22 -5.68 -6.01 1.29
C ALA A 22 -4.61 -6.82 0.54
N ASN A 23 -3.62 -6.13 -0.02
CA ASN A 23 -2.52 -6.71 -0.77
C ASN A 23 -1.39 -7.21 0.16
N THR A 24 -0.25 -7.61 -0.42
CA THR A 24 0.94 -8.05 0.33
C THR A 24 1.37 -7.04 1.41
N ALA A 25 1.41 -5.74 1.06
CA ALA A 25 1.84 -4.69 1.98
C ALA A 25 0.92 -4.55 3.18
N GLU A 26 -0.39 -4.37 2.93
CA GLU A 26 -1.35 -4.18 4.02
C GLU A 26 -1.44 -5.41 4.93
N THR A 27 -1.39 -6.61 4.34
CA THR A 27 -1.37 -7.86 5.11
C THR A 27 -0.13 -7.96 6.00
N ALA A 28 1.06 -7.69 5.45
CA ALA A 28 2.30 -7.71 6.22
C ALA A 28 2.30 -6.66 7.35
N LEU A 29 1.85 -5.44 7.06
CA LEU A 29 1.76 -4.36 8.06
C LEU A 29 0.81 -4.74 9.19
N LEU A 30 -0.38 -5.26 8.88
CA LEU A 30 -1.34 -5.71 9.89
C LEU A 30 -0.79 -6.87 10.73
N LEU A 31 -0.12 -7.85 10.11
CA LEU A 31 0.55 -8.94 10.84
C LEU A 31 1.66 -8.45 11.78
N ALA A 32 2.31 -7.34 11.46
CA ALA A 32 3.34 -6.77 12.33
C ALA A 32 2.75 -6.01 13.52
N VAL A 33 1.66 -5.25 13.33
CA VAL A 33 1.15 -4.32 14.35
C VAL A 33 -0.06 -4.85 15.12
N ALA A 34 -0.85 -5.74 14.52
CA ALA A 34 -2.09 -6.25 15.11
C ALA A 34 -2.40 -7.70 14.64
N PRO A 35 -1.46 -8.66 14.80
CA PRO A 35 -1.61 -10.02 14.30
C PRO A 35 -2.85 -10.75 14.82
N GLN A 36 -3.36 -10.38 16.00
CA GLN A 36 -4.57 -10.97 16.59
C GLN A 36 -5.85 -10.73 15.77
N TYR A 37 -5.83 -9.81 14.81
CA TYR A 37 -6.95 -9.54 13.90
C TYR A 37 -6.73 -10.12 12.49
N CYS A 38 -5.68 -10.93 12.29
CA CYS A 38 -5.35 -11.52 11.01
C CYS A 38 -5.42 -13.05 11.09
N ASP A 39 -6.45 -13.65 10.49
CA ASP A 39 -6.51 -15.09 10.26
C ASP A 39 -5.85 -15.43 8.92
N MET A 40 -4.60 -15.88 8.98
CA MET A 40 -3.86 -16.26 7.77
C MET A 40 -4.32 -17.58 7.17
N SER A 41 -5.15 -18.38 7.86
CA SER A 41 -5.69 -19.62 7.28
C SER A 41 -6.69 -19.35 6.14
N THR A 42 -7.25 -18.13 6.08
CA THR A 42 -8.17 -17.68 5.04
C THR A 42 -7.50 -16.77 4.00
N ALA A 43 -6.18 -16.55 4.08
CA ALA A 43 -5.47 -15.70 3.14
C ALA A 43 -5.47 -16.31 1.72
N VAL A 44 -5.74 -15.49 0.73
CA VAL A 44 -5.77 -15.88 -0.68
C VAL A 44 -4.99 -14.90 -1.55
N CYS A 45 -4.67 -15.34 -2.76
CA CYS A 45 -4.18 -14.48 -3.83
C CYS A 45 -5.32 -14.24 -4.81
N ASP A 46 -5.82 -13.00 -4.88
CA ASP A 46 -6.98 -12.61 -5.67
C ASP A 46 -6.73 -11.23 -6.27
N TYR A 47 -6.57 -11.15 -7.59
CA TYR A 47 -6.30 -9.90 -8.30
C TYR A 47 -7.51 -9.53 -9.16
N ALA A 48 -8.05 -8.32 -8.95
CA ALA A 48 -9.17 -7.79 -9.75
C ALA A 48 -8.79 -7.34 -11.18
N GLY A 49 -7.52 -7.50 -11.58
CA GLY A 49 -7.02 -7.13 -12.91
C GLY A 49 -5.68 -7.79 -13.22
N ASN A 50 -5.14 -7.59 -14.42
CA ASN A 50 -3.86 -8.15 -14.85
C ASN A 50 -2.98 -7.09 -15.51
N ILE A 51 -1.71 -7.01 -15.13
CA ILE A 51 -0.74 -6.05 -15.67
C ILE A 51 -0.47 -6.23 -17.16
N THR A 52 -0.66 -7.43 -17.71
CA THR A 52 -0.50 -7.67 -19.15
C THR A 52 -1.68 -7.15 -19.98
N ASP A 53 -2.81 -6.90 -19.33
CA ASP A 53 -4.00 -6.30 -19.95
C ASP A 53 -4.68 -5.38 -18.92
N PRO A 54 -4.08 -4.20 -18.64
CA PRO A 54 -4.56 -3.33 -17.58
C PRO A 54 -5.86 -2.62 -17.95
N GLY A 55 -6.18 -2.50 -19.23
CA GLY A 55 -7.28 -1.66 -19.71
C GLY A 55 -7.11 -0.17 -19.38
N GLU A 56 -8.02 0.65 -19.90
CA GLU A 56 -8.02 2.11 -19.69
C GLU A 56 -8.94 2.55 -18.53
N LEU A 57 -9.96 1.74 -18.22
CA LEU A 57 -10.88 1.94 -17.09
C LEU A 57 -10.56 0.94 -15.97
N ARG A 58 -10.14 1.44 -14.80
CA ARG A 58 -9.90 0.62 -13.60
C ARG A 58 -10.43 1.29 -12.35
N ALA A 59 -10.43 0.59 -11.23
CA ALA A 59 -10.79 1.19 -9.95
C ALA A 59 -9.78 2.22 -9.47
N GLU A 60 -8.48 1.99 -9.66
CA GLU A 60 -7.41 2.87 -9.21
C GLU A 60 -6.29 2.98 -10.25
N ARG A 61 -5.46 4.03 -10.14
CA ARG A 61 -4.19 4.20 -10.88
C ARG A 61 -4.27 4.06 -12.41
N ALA A 62 -5.38 4.46 -13.03
CA ALA A 62 -5.62 4.37 -14.47
C ALA A 62 -6.00 5.73 -15.08
N PRO A 63 -5.92 5.89 -16.42
CA PRO A 63 -6.36 7.11 -17.10
C PRO A 63 -7.82 7.47 -16.82
N ALA A 64 -8.70 6.46 -16.73
CA ALA A 64 -10.07 6.61 -16.27
C ALA A 64 -10.30 5.73 -15.04
N THR A 65 -10.91 6.30 -14.00
CA THR A 65 -11.31 5.58 -12.80
C THR A 65 -12.83 5.53 -12.64
N MET A 66 -13.35 4.41 -12.15
CA MET A 66 -14.77 4.26 -11.81
C MET A 66 -14.99 4.29 -10.30
N ALA A 67 -16.19 4.66 -9.87
CA ALA A 67 -16.62 4.40 -8.49
C ALA A 67 -16.85 2.90 -8.31
N TRP A 68 -16.47 2.36 -7.15
CA TRP A 68 -16.51 0.94 -6.88
C TRP A 68 -16.74 0.67 -5.38
N ILE A 69 -17.25 -0.52 -5.07
CA ILE A 69 -17.21 -1.14 -3.75
C ILE A 69 -16.45 -2.47 -3.84
N THR A 70 -15.95 -2.98 -2.70
CA THR A 70 -15.09 -4.19 -2.67
C THR A 70 -15.69 -5.36 -3.44
N SER A 71 -17.00 -5.58 -3.31
CA SER A 71 -17.72 -6.67 -3.97
C SER A 71 -17.84 -6.55 -5.49
N ASP A 72 -17.60 -5.36 -6.06
CA ASP A 72 -17.56 -5.18 -7.52
C ASP A 72 -16.30 -5.80 -8.12
N LEU A 73 -15.22 -5.88 -7.33
CA LEU A 73 -13.87 -6.22 -7.80
C LEU A 73 -13.36 -7.57 -7.29
N SER A 74 -13.78 -7.98 -6.09
CA SER A 74 -13.27 -9.18 -5.43
C SER A 74 -14.37 -9.94 -4.71
N LYS A 75 -14.40 -11.26 -4.91
CA LYS A 75 -15.30 -12.17 -4.18
C LYS A 75 -14.79 -12.47 -2.78
N SER A 76 -13.46 -12.49 -2.60
CA SER A 76 -12.83 -12.77 -1.31
C SER A 76 -12.73 -11.54 -0.42
N GLY A 77 -12.80 -10.34 -1.02
CA GLY A 77 -12.45 -9.08 -0.38
C GLY A 77 -10.96 -8.75 -0.45
N ILE A 78 -10.11 -9.73 -0.81
CA ILE A 78 -8.67 -9.54 -1.07
C ILE A 78 -8.48 -9.04 -2.50
N MET A 79 -7.58 -8.08 -2.69
CA MET A 79 -7.23 -7.53 -4.00
C MET A 79 -5.71 -7.44 -4.16
N GLY A 80 -5.05 -8.57 -3.96
CA GLY A 80 -3.60 -8.73 -4.05
C GLY A 80 -3.20 -10.14 -3.66
N ASP A 81 -1.95 -10.32 -3.26
CA ASP A 81 -1.48 -11.58 -2.70
C ASP A 81 -1.28 -11.48 -1.19
N ALA A 82 -2.35 -11.74 -0.43
CA ALA A 82 -2.25 -11.78 1.03
C ALA A 82 -1.38 -12.94 1.51
N THR A 83 -1.21 -14.01 0.72
CA THR A 83 -0.52 -15.25 1.16
C THR A 83 0.98 -15.06 1.39
N VAL A 84 1.56 -14.03 0.76
CA VAL A 84 3.00 -13.71 0.85
C VAL A 84 3.31 -12.57 1.83
N GLY A 85 2.27 -12.01 2.47
CA GLY A 85 2.40 -11.05 3.56
C GLY A 85 2.92 -11.74 4.82
N THR A 86 4.00 -11.21 5.41
CA THR A 86 4.59 -11.78 6.63
C THR A 86 4.82 -10.70 7.68
N ALA A 87 4.76 -11.08 8.96
CA ALA A 87 5.05 -10.16 10.06
C ALA A 87 6.49 -9.63 10.02
N GLU A 88 7.44 -10.41 9.48
CA GLU A 88 8.84 -10.01 9.31
C GLU A 88 8.96 -8.82 8.35
N LYS A 89 8.40 -8.94 7.14
CA LYS A 89 8.34 -7.86 6.15
C LYS A 89 7.59 -6.65 6.72
N GLY A 90 6.49 -6.91 7.42
CA GLY A 90 5.70 -5.86 8.05
C GLY A 90 6.51 -5.01 9.04
N ARG A 91 7.33 -5.65 9.90
CA ARG A 91 8.22 -4.94 10.84
C ARG A 91 9.25 -4.08 10.09
N GLU A 92 9.91 -4.66 9.09
CA GLU A 92 10.87 -3.94 8.25
C GLU A 92 10.23 -2.70 7.59
N TRP A 93 9.03 -2.86 7.03
CA TRP A 93 8.31 -1.79 6.34
C TRP A 93 7.77 -0.73 7.29
N VAL A 94 7.35 -1.10 8.51
CA VAL A 94 6.98 -0.13 9.56
C VAL A 94 8.18 0.74 9.90
N ASP A 95 9.35 0.14 10.16
CA ASP A 95 10.57 0.89 10.52
C ASP A 95 11.02 1.80 9.38
N LEU A 96 11.01 1.28 8.15
CA LEU A 96 11.36 2.03 6.95
C LEU A 96 10.44 3.25 6.76
N SER A 97 9.13 3.05 6.92
CA SER A 97 8.13 4.10 6.79
C SER A 97 8.16 5.12 7.91
N ALA A 98 8.36 4.68 9.15
CA ALA A 98 8.52 5.57 10.30
C ALA A 98 9.75 6.48 10.10
N LYS A 99 10.89 5.91 9.67
CA LYS A 99 12.11 6.66 9.38
C LYS A 99 11.91 7.66 8.23
N ALA A 100 11.28 7.23 7.13
CA ALA A 100 11.02 8.09 5.98
C ALA A 100 10.09 9.27 6.35
N MET A 101 9.04 9.00 7.13
CA MET A 101 8.11 10.02 7.62
C MET A 101 8.80 11.02 8.55
N ALA A 102 9.58 10.53 9.53
CA ALA A 102 10.32 11.39 10.46
C ALA A 102 11.29 12.33 9.72
N ASN A 103 12.03 11.80 8.74
CA ASN A 103 12.93 12.59 7.90
C ASN A 103 12.18 13.67 7.10
N TYR A 104 11.02 13.31 6.54
CA TYR A 104 10.21 14.24 5.76
C TYR A 104 9.62 15.37 6.62
N ILE A 105 9.09 15.05 7.80
CA ILE A 105 8.61 16.05 8.78
C ILE A 105 9.74 17.01 9.17
N ALA A 106 10.93 16.47 9.45
CA ALA A 106 12.09 17.29 9.80
C ALA A 106 12.49 18.24 8.66
N GLU A 107 12.41 17.79 7.40
CA GLU A 107 12.71 18.61 6.24
C GLU A 107 11.69 19.73 6.03
N VAL A 108 10.39 19.41 6.10
CA VAL A 108 9.32 20.41 6.04
C VAL A 108 9.54 21.49 7.11
N GLY A 109 9.89 21.09 8.33
CA GLY A 109 10.20 22.01 9.41
C GLY A 109 11.42 22.91 9.13
N ARG A 110 12.51 22.36 8.56
CA ARG A 110 13.69 23.15 8.16
C ARG A 110 13.37 24.14 7.06
N SER A 111 12.73 23.67 5.99
CA SER A 111 12.38 24.48 4.82
C SER A 111 11.43 25.62 5.18
N GLY A 112 10.42 25.36 6.03
CA GLY A 112 9.51 26.40 6.53
C GLY A 112 10.23 27.49 7.35
N ARG A 113 11.15 27.11 8.23
CA ARG A 113 11.95 28.09 9.01
C ARG A 113 12.83 28.96 8.11
N ARG A 114 13.42 28.39 7.07
CA ARG A 114 14.24 29.14 6.09
C ARG A 114 13.41 30.18 5.33
N ALA A 115 12.16 29.86 4.98
CA ALA A 115 11.27 30.77 4.28
C ALA A 115 10.80 31.98 5.11
N LEU A 116 10.82 31.87 6.45
CA LEU A 116 10.44 32.94 7.38
C LEU A 116 11.62 33.82 7.84
N SER A 117 12.84 33.47 7.45
CA SER A 117 14.08 34.18 7.83
C SER A 117 14.61 35.09 6.71
N VAL A 118 13.81 35.31 5.67
CA VAL A 118 13.98 36.28 4.57
C VAL A 118 12.88 37.34 4.67
#